data_AF-A0A8C1SG96-F1
#
_entry.id   AF-A0A8C1SG96-F1
#
_cell.length_a   1.000
_cell.length_b   1.000
_cell.length_c   1.000
_cell.angle_alpha   90.00
_cell.angle_beta   90.00
_cell.angle_gamma   90.00
#
_symmetry.space_group_name_H-M   'P 1'
#
loop_
_entity.id
_entity.type
_entity.pdbx_description
1 polymer ?
#
loop_
_entity_poly.entity_id
_entity_poly.type
_entity_poly.pdbx_seq_one_letter_code
_entity_poly.pdbx_strand_id
1 'polypeptide(L)'
;MGLLSDPSRRKALTGLLTRLNTPICGMPVEWLVKAMQSRGLEVFTQSFSRKLPFPDENKERYMVRGTNVYGILRAPRAPRTEALVISAPCSPGDSNNQAVGLLLALAQYFRNQVYWAKDIIFLVNEHDLMGTQAWLEAYHHTNITGMEYSPLQGRAGSIQAALSLELSSDVITSLDLILEGLNGQLPNLDLANLFYAFCQKLGVLCTIQGKLQRNDWDTAEGYTHAAQTMMLMVLKQACGRSWGDHGLFLRYHIEATDAATIGRLLEGMIRKLNNLLERLHQSYFFYCTSFFSFSLQPSGPGVLTVLTPVVISHLTGVALYLLPVHLQEMAVEHFPVSETEAVVLTAVAIYTAGLALPHNTQRLLSGEGTEQGWKVLKLTALLYLAVLLGCTALINFSLGFVLAVTLVPITASTTPHMPKALSALVMVLLSPAFTILYCVFIYQELIEAPVSVSEGWMLFLSVISQGILDHALYGSLVYPLLALFIYPCWLMFWNILFWS
;
A
#
# COMPACT_ATOMS: atom_id res chain seq x y z
N MET A 1 -16.50 -34.53 7.40
CA MET A 1 -17.06 -34.42 8.78
C MET A 1 -16.13 -33.52 9.57
N GLY A 2 -16.65 -32.37 10.00
CA GLY A 2 -15.88 -31.13 10.15
C GLY A 2 -15.18 -30.93 11.50
N LEU A 3 -14.17 -30.05 11.50
CA LEU A 3 -13.43 -29.56 12.68
C LEU A 3 -14.32 -29.12 13.86
N LEU A 4 -15.59 -28.77 13.61
CA LEU A 4 -16.56 -28.26 14.59
C LEU A 4 -17.57 -29.31 15.09
N SER A 5 -17.59 -30.55 14.57
CA SER A 5 -18.54 -31.57 15.05
C SER A 5 -18.08 -32.28 16.33
N ASP A 6 -16.80 -32.16 16.69
CA ASP A 6 -16.21 -32.85 17.83
C ASP A 6 -16.22 -31.95 19.10
N PRO A 7 -16.94 -32.32 20.17
CA PRO A 7 -17.06 -31.52 21.39
C PRO A 7 -15.73 -31.35 22.14
N SER A 8 -14.78 -32.26 21.95
CA SER A 8 -13.44 -32.15 22.56
C SER A 8 -12.60 -31.05 21.89
N ARG A 9 -12.72 -30.90 20.56
CA ARG A 9 -12.06 -29.84 19.77
C ARG A 9 -12.66 -28.46 20.04
N ARG A 10 -13.97 -28.36 20.27
CA ARG A 10 -14.61 -27.11 20.70
C ARG A 10 -14.11 -26.63 22.06
N LYS A 11 -13.97 -27.53 23.04
CA LYS A 11 -13.41 -27.21 24.37
C LYS A 11 -11.96 -26.74 24.28
N ALA A 12 -11.16 -27.37 23.42
CA ALA A 12 -9.78 -26.94 23.18
C ALA A 12 -9.71 -25.53 22.57
N LEU A 13 -10.60 -25.21 21.62
CA LEU A 13 -10.67 -23.90 20.97
C LEU A 13 -11.20 -22.80 21.92
N THR A 14 -12.20 -23.12 22.76
CA THR A 14 -12.68 -22.17 23.78
C THR A 14 -11.61 -21.89 24.83
N GLY A 15 -10.90 -22.90 25.35
CA GLY A 15 -9.80 -22.70 26.29
C GLY A 15 -8.61 -21.93 25.70
N LEU A 16 -8.40 -22.04 24.38
CA LEU A 16 -7.45 -21.25 23.60
C LEU A 16 -7.84 -19.77 23.59
N LEU A 17 -9.10 -19.48 23.23
CA LEU A 17 -9.65 -18.12 23.20
C LEU A 17 -9.67 -17.46 24.58
N THR A 18 -9.99 -18.20 25.65
CA THR A 18 -9.99 -17.65 27.01
C THR A 18 -8.59 -17.25 27.48
N ARG A 19 -7.54 -17.96 27.02
CA ARG A 19 -6.15 -17.64 27.37
C ARG A 19 -5.57 -16.51 26.52
N LEU A 20 -5.95 -16.43 25.23
CA LEU A 20 -5.59 -15.32 24.36
C LEU A 20 -6.26 -14.00 24.80
N ASN A 21 -7.45 -14.06 25.40
CA ASN A 21 -8.14 -12.90 25.95
C ASN A 21 -7.71 -12.51 27.38
N THR A 22 -6.68 -13.15 27.96
CA THR A 22 -6.10 -12.63 29.21
C THR A 22 -5.34 -11.34 28.91
N PRO A 23 -5.46 -10.29 29.76
CA PRO A 23 -4.90 -8.98 29.48
C PRO A 23 -3.37 -9.03 29.67
N ILE A 24 -2.67 -9.55 28.67
CA ILE A 24 -1.22 -9.51 28.57
C ILE A 24 -0.89 -8.42 27.55
N CYS A 25 -0.01 -7.49 27.97
CA CYS A 25 0.39 -6.27 27.26
C CYS A 25 1.30 -6.57 26.06
N GLY A 26 0.89 -7.49 25.17
CA GLY A 26 1.67 -7.94 24.00
C GLY A 26 1.36 -9.37 23.59
N MET A 27 1.90 -9.80 22.46
CA MET A 27 1.71 -11.17 21.96
C MET A 27 2.27 -12.21 22.97
N PRO A 28 1.54 -13.30 23.32
CA PRO A 28 2.00 -14.29 24.28
C PRO A 28 3.03 -15.26 23.65
N VAL A 29 4.22 -14.75 23.32
CA VAL A 29 5.31 -15.42 22.59
C VAL A 29 5.62 -16.82 23.15
N GLU A 30 5.89 -16.93 24.46
CA GLU A 30 6.28 -18.21 25.07
C GLU A 30 5.18 -19.28 24.96
N TRP A 31 3.93 -18.86 25.12
CA TRP A 31 2.79 -19.77 25.01
C TRP A 31 2.58 -20.19 23.55
N LEU A 32 2.72 -19.27 22.59
CA LEU A 32 2.67 -19.54 21.15
C LEU A 32 3.74 -20.55 20.74
N VAL A 33 4.97 -20.36 21.21
CA VAL A 33 6.09 -21.27 20.94
C VAL A 33 5.77 -22.69 21.45
N LYS A 34 5.33 -22.82 22.71
CA LYS A 34 4.92 -24.12 23.29
C LYS A 34 3.71 -24.72 22.55
N ALA A 35 2.75 -23.90 22.14
CA ALA A 35 1.56 -24.31 21.42
C ALA A 35 1.89 -24.85 20.01
N MET A 36 2.83 -24.23 19.30
CA MET A 36 3.28 -24.70 17.99
C MET A 36 4.19 -25.94 18.11
N GLN A 37 5.08 -25.97 19.10
CA GLN A 37 5.97 -27.12 19.36
C GLN A 37 5.16 -28.38 19.74
N SER A 38 4.14 -28.25 20.59
CA SER A 38 3.26 -29.37 20.95
C SER A 38 2.49 -29.96 19.77
N ARG A 39 2.35 -29.21 18.67
CA ARG A 39 1.73 -29.63 17.40
C ARG A 39 2.75 -30.21 16.41
N GLY A 40 4.02 -30.34 16.81
CA GLY A 40 5.08 -30.97 16.02
C GLY A 40 5.67 -30.07 14.93
N LEU A 41 5.57 -28.75 15.07
CA LEU A 41 6.21 -27.78 14.19
C LEU A 41 7.65 -27.48 14.63
N GLU A 42 8.53 -27.17 13.67
CA GLU A 42 9.84 -26.57 13.95
C GLU A 42 9.63 -25.08 14.21
N VAL A 43 9.72 -24.64 15.47
CA VAL A 43 9.34 -23.28 15.88
C VAL A 43 10.56 -22.42 16.16
N PHE A 44 10.52 -21.19 15.67
CA PHE A 44 11.56 -20.20 15.81
C PHE A 44 10.96 -18.84 16.16
N THR A 45 11.77 -17.98 16.78
CA THR A 45 11.40 -16.61 17.10
C THR A 45 12.36 -15.63 16.45
N GLN A 46 11.86 -14.45 16.13
CA GLN A 46 12.65 -13.37 15.56
C GLN A 46 12.26 -12.07 16.24
N SER A 47 13.24 -11.36 16.80
CA SER A 47 13.03 -10.04 17.39
C SER A 47 13.40 -8.96 16.39
N PHE A 48 12.63 -7.87 16.38
CA PHE A 48 12.87 -6.73 15.50
C PHE A 48 12.63 -5.40 16.22
N SER A 49 13.33 -4.36 15.76
CA SER A 49 13.16 -2.99 16.23
C SER A 49 13.24 -1.99 15.10
N ARG A 50 12.37 -0.98 15.16
CA ARG A 50 12.37 0.14 14.22
C ARG A 50 12.13 1.45 14.95
N LYS A 51 13.02 2.42 14.70
CA LYS A 51 12.82 3.82 15.10
C LYS A 51 11.95 4.51 14.06
N LEU A 52 10.87 5.15 14.51
CA LEU A 52 9.98 5.95 13.67
C LEU A 52 10.59 7.34 13.45
N PRO A 53 10.37 7.96 12.26
CA PRO A 53 10.83 9.33 12.01
C PRO A 53 10.09 10.35 12.88
N PHE A 54 8.80 10.14 13.12
CA PHE A 54 7.92 10.89 14.02
C PHE A 54 6.88 9.92 14.60
N PRO A 55 6.31 10.19 15.80
CA PRO A 55 5.33 9.31 16.43
C PRO A 55 4.08 9.17 15.56
N ASP A 56 3.50 7.97 15.50
CA ASP A 56 2.23 7.71 14.82
C ASP A 56 1.08 8.31 15.65
N GLU A 57 0.06 8.90 15.01
CA GLU A 57 -1.13 9.45 15.68
C GLU A 57 -1.82 8.40 16.56
N ASN A 58 -1.72 7.12 16.20
CA ASN A 58 -2.32 6.02 16.96
C ASN A 58 -1.44 5.47 18.09
N LYS A 59 -0.12 5.67 18.03
CA LYS A 59 0.85 5.07 18.96
C LYS A 59 1.98 6.07 19.18
N GLU A 60 1.91 6.85 20.26
CA GLU A 60 2.91 7.80 20.75
C GLU A 60 4.26 7.13 21.13
N ARG A 61 4.89 6.41 20.20
CA ARG A 61 6.13 5.67 20.43
C ARG A 61 7.12 5.98 19.32
N TYR A 62 8.29 6.48 19.68
CA TYR A 62 9.41 6.70 18.76
C TYR A 62 10.10 5.40 18.33
N MET A 63 9.84 4.29 19.02
CA MET A 63 10.46 3.00 18.77
C MET A 63 9.43 1.89 18.92
N VAL A 64 9.23 1.15 17.84
CA VAL A 64 8.41 -0.06 17.82
C VAL A 64 9.33 -1.25 17.94
N ARG A 65 9.11 -2.06 18.97
CA ARG A 65 9.80 -3.35 19.17
C ARG A 65 8.74 -4.43 19.16
N GLY A 66 9.01 -5.51 18.43
CA GLY A 66 8.11 -6.65 18.36
C GLY A 66 8.88 -7.95 18.22
N THR A 67 8.17 -9.05 18.43
CA THR A 67 8.69 -10.40 18.20
C THR A 67 7.77 -11.15 17.25
N ASN A 68 8.32 -11.75 16.20
CA ASN A 68 7.62 -12.69 15.33
C ASN A 68 7.87 -14.13 15.81
N VAL A 69 6.83 -14.95 15.76
CA VAL A 69 6.90 -16.40 16.00
C VAL A 69 6.51 -17.11 14.72
N TYR A 70 7.36 -18.01 14.24
CA TYR A 70 7.03 -18.81 13.06
C TYR A 70 7.34 -20.29 13.26
N GLY A 71 6.45 -21.13 12.74
CA GLY A 71 6.55 -22.59 12.80
C GLY A 71 6.60 -23.18 11.40
N ILE A 72 7.56 -24.07 11.14
CA ILE A 72 7.72 -24.74 9.85
C ILE A 72 7.19 -26.17 9.95
N LEU A 73 6.23 -26.52 9.09
CA LEU A 73 5.80 -27.88 8.82
C LEU A 73 6.49 -28.38 7.56
N ARG A 74 7.35 -29.39 7.71
CA ARG A 74 8.10 -29.98 6.59
C ARG A 74 7.21 -30.88 5.71
N ALA A 75 7.35 -30.74 4.40
CA ALA A 75 6.65 -31.56 3.43
C ALA A 75 7.13 -33.04 3.49
N PRO A 76 6.20 -34.02 3.49
CA PRO A 76 6.54 -35.43 3.42
C PRO A 76 6.82 -35.95 2.00
N ARG A 77 6.27 -35.35 0.92
CA ARG A 77 6.32 -35.93 -0.44
C ARG A 77 7.40 -35.39 -1.37
N ALA A 78 7.93 -34.21 -1.13
CA ALA A 78 8.82 -33.54 -2.08
C ALA A 78 10.08 -32.99 -1.41
N PRO A 79 11.14 -32.69 -2.19
CA PRO A 79 12.30 -31.99 -1.68
C PRO A 79 11.85 -30.62 -1.16
N ARG A 80 12.34 -30.26 0.02
CA ARG A 80 11.93 -29.08 0.83
C ARG A 80 12.42 -27.75 0.22
N THR A 81 12.31 -27.61 -1.10
CA THR A 81 12.82 -26.50 -1.91
C THR A 81 11.81 -25.38 -2.08
N GLU A 82 10.55 -25.62 -1.75
CA GLU A 82 9.45 -24.66 -1.89
C GLU A 82 8.61 -24.59 -0.62
N ALA A 83 8.03 -23.43 -0.36
CA ALA A 83 7.21 -23.19 0.82
C ALA A 83 5.93 -22.40 0.51
N LEU A 84 4.91 -22.59 1.35
CA LEU A 84 3.69 -21.78 1.43
C LEU A 84 3.65 -21.09 2.78
N VAL A 85 3.21 -19.84 2.85
CA VAL A 85 3.08 -19.11 4.11
C VAL A 85 1.61 -18.93 4.48
N ILE A 86 1.30 -19.09 5.74
CA ILE A 86 0.02 -18.71 6.34
C ILE A 86 0.34 -17.78 7.50
N SER A 87 -0.04 -16.51 7.41
CA SER A 87 0.19 -15.51 8.44
C SER A 87 -1.09 -15.15 9.19
N ALA A 88 -0.95 -14.77 10.45
CA ALA A 88 -2.02 -14.15 11.21
C ALA A 88 -1.42 -13.11 12.18
N PRO A 89 -1.80 -11.82 12.08
CA PRO A 89 -1.29 -10.80 12.97
C PRO A 89 -1.87 -10.95 14.39
N CYS A 90 -1.03 -10.74 15.39
CA CYS A 90 -1.41 -10.77 16.81
C CYS A 90 -0.87 -9.52 17.50
N SER A 91 -1.62 -8.42 17.41
CA SER A 91 -1.29 -7.15 18.06
C SER A 91 -2.14 -6.94 19.33
N PRO A 92 -1.57 -6.28 20.37
CA PRO A 92 -2.34 -5.95 21.57
C PRO A 92 -3.46 -4.96 21.21
N GLY A 93 -4.71 -5.33 21.51
CA GLY A 93 -5.91 -4.53 21.23
C GLY A 93 -6.78 -5.07 20.09
N ASP A 94 -6.25 -5.98 19.25
CA ASP A 94 -7.01 -6.57 18.15
C ASP A 94 -7.80 -7.81 18.59
N SER A 95 -9.01 -7.97 18.05
CA SER A 95 -9.85 -9.16 18.21
C SER A 95 -9.35 -10.37 17.39
N ASN A 96 -8.16 -10.29 16.78
CA ASN A 96 -7.64 -11.30 15.85
C ASN A 96 -7.13 -12.60 16.51
N ASN A 97 -7.35 -12.77 17.81
CA ASN A 97 -7.05 -14.00 18.55
C ASN A 97 -7.68 -15.24 17.91
N GLN A 98 -8.79 -15.06 17.21
CA GLN A 98 -9.46 -16.14 16.48
C GLN A 98 -8.67 -16.64 15.28
N ALA A 99 -8.02 -15.76 14.51
CA ALA A 99 -7.17 -16.15 13.38
C ALA A 99 -5.99 -16.98 13.85
N VAL A 100 -5.35 -16.57 14.94
CA VAL A 100 -4.27 -17.34 15.58
C VAL A 100 -4.78 -18.71 16.01
N GLY A 101 -5.98 -18.78 16.62
CA GLY A 101 -6.63 -20.04 16.99
C GLY A 101 -6.90 -20.96 15.78
N LEU A 102 -7.40 -20.39 14.68
CA LEU A 102 -7.66 -21.11 13.43
C LEU A 102 -6.36 -21.61 12.78
N LEU A 103 -5.33 -20.77 12.77
CA LEU A 103 -4.00 -21.10 12.28
C LEU A 103 -3.39 -22.27 13.06
N LEU A 104 -3.48 -22.26 14.39
CA LEU A 104 -3.04 -23.38 15.24
C LEU A 104 -3.88 -24.65 15.04
N ALA A 105 -5.16 -24.53 14.73
CA ALA A 105 -6.03 -25.66 14.41
C ALA A 105 -5.68 -26.27 13.03
N LEU A 106 -5.38 -25.43 12.04
CA LEU A 106 -4.91 -25.84 10.72
C LEU A 106 -3.55 -26.54 10.80
N ALA A 107 -2.62 -26.01 11.59
CA ALA A 107 -1.32 -26.65 11.82
C ALA A 107 -1.46 -28.09 12.33
N GLN A 108 -2.31 -28.30 13.35
CA GLN A 108 -2.59 -29.63 13.88
C GLN A 108 -3.24 -30.55 12.84
N TYR A 109 -4.14 -30.01 12.01
CA TYR A 109 -4.81 -30.77 10.98
C TYR A 109 -3.86 -31.15 9.83
N PHE A 110 -3.06 -30.21 9.33
CA PHE A 110 -2.11 -30.40 8.23
C PHE A 110 -1.01 -31.38 8.58
N ARG A 111 -0.60 -31.44 9.86
CA ARG A 111 0.39 -32.40 10.34
C ARG A 111 0.01 -33.85 10.05
N ASN A 112 -1.28 -34.18 10.11
CA ASN A 112 -1.79 -35.52 9.89
C ASN A 112 -2.00 -35.87 8.40
N GLN A 113 -1.74 -34.93 7.49
CA GLN A 113 -1.97 -35.11 6.06
C GLN A 113 -0.66 -35.41 5.33
N VAL A 114 -0.68 -36.44 4.49
CA VAL A 114 0.52 -36.92 3.78
C VAL A 114 0.68 -36.26 2.40
N TYR A 115 -0.32 -35.53 1.92
CA TYR A 115 -0.34 -35.05 0.53
C TYR A 115 0.47 -33.75 0.28
N TRP A 116 1.10 -33.17 1.31
CA TRP A 116 1.88 -31.95 1.14
C TRP A 116 3.18 -32.21 0.38
N ALA A 117 3.42 -31.36 -0.62
CA ALA A 117 4.61 -31.34 -1.46
C ALA A 117 5.51 -30.14 -1.12
N LYS A 118 4.94 -29.04 -0.59
CA LYS A 118 5.68 -27.84 -0.17
C LYS A 118 5.72 -27.72 1.35
N ASP A 119 6.79 -27.14 1.88
CA ASP A 119 6.86 -26.80 3.31
C ASP A 119 5.78 -25.75 3.62
N ILE A 120 5.15 -25.81 4.79
CA ILE A 120 4.14 -24.83 5.19
C ILE A 120 4.68 -24.05 6.40
N ILE A 121 4.80 -22.75 6.24
CA ILE A 121 5.24 -21.82 7.27
C ILE A 121 3.99 -21.18 7.88
N PHE A 122 3.86 -21.33 9.19
CA PHE A 122 2.86 -20.66 9.99
C PHE A 122 3.50 -19.46 10.68
N LEU A 123 3.19 -18.24 10.24
CA LEU A 123 3.74 -16.99 10.76
C LEU A 123 2.72 -16.32 11.68
N VAL A 124 3.14 -15.96 12.88
CA VAL A 124 2.38 -15.08 13.79
C VAL A 124 3.27 -13.91 14.12
N ASN A 125 2.86 -12.74 13.67
CA ASN A 125 3.61 -11.50 13.73
C ASN A 125 2.96 -10.53 14.71
N GLU A 126 3.81 -9.78 15.40
CA GLU A 126 3.40 -8.67 16.25
C GLU A 126 3.47 -7.38 15.42
N HIS A 127 2.51 -6.46 15.60
CA HIS A 127 2.43 -5.20 14.86
C HIS A 127 2.21 -5.34 13.33
N ASP A 128 1.41 -6.33 12.94
CA ASP A 128 0.87 -6.53 11.58
C ASP A 128 1.96 -6.32 10.51
N LEU A 129 1.84 -5.26 9.70
CA LEU A 129 2.76 -4.95 8.59
C LEU A 129 4.25 -4.90 8.99
N MET A 130 4.59 -4.35 10.16
CA MET A 130 6.00 -4.21 10.59
C MET A 130 6.64 -5.56 10.85
N GLY A 131 5.93 -6.43 11.56
CA GLY A 131 6.41 -7.76 11.87
C GLY A 131 6.61 -8.57 10.60
N THR A 132 5.64 -8.53 9.68
CA THR A 132 5.73 -9.24 8.39
C THR A 132 6.91 -8.74 7.54
N GLN A 133 7.11 -7.43 7.42
CA GLN A 133 8.23 -6.86 6.66
C GLN A 133 9.58 -7.27 7.27
N ALA A 134 9.75 -7.21 8.59
CA ALA A 134 11.00 -7.60 9.26
C ALA A 134 11.31 -9.10 9.07
N TRP A 135 10.28 -9.94 9.05
CA TRP A 135 10.43 -11.37 8.78
C TRP A 135 10.83 -11.63 7.32
N LEU A 136 10.18 -10.96 6.37
CA LEU A 136 10.49 -11.11 4.94
C LEU A 136 11.90 -10.63 4.60
N GLU A 137 12.33 -9.48 5.14
CA GLU A 137 13.68 -8.96 4.95
C GLU A 137 14.75 -9.95 5.47
N ALA A 138 14.54 -10.50 6.67
CA ALA A 138 15.44 -11.50 7.22
C ALA A 138 15.41 -12.83 6.44
N TYR A 139 14.26 -13.21 5.88
CA TYR A 139 14.08 -14.42 5.08
C TYR A 139 14.79 -14.33 3.73
N HIS A 140 14.79 -13.15 3.11
CA HIS A 140 15.43 -12.88 1.83
C HIS A 140 16.86 -12.33 1.94
N HIS A 141 17.35 -12.10 3.17
CA HIS A 141 18.64 -11.46 3.45
C HIS A 141 18.78 -10.09 2.79
N THR A 142 17.70 -9.32 2.80
CA THR A 142 17.65 -7.95 2.30
C THR A 142 17.44 -6.99 3.47
N ASN A 143 17.91 -5.76 3.34
CA ASN A 143 17.65 -4.70 4.32
C ASN A 143 17.28 -3.43 3.56
N ILE A 144 16.03 -3.36 3.10
CA ILE A 144 15.58 -2.27 2.22
C ILE A 144 15.04 -1.12 3.06
N THR A 145 14.30 -1.44 4.11
CA THR A 145 13.70 -0.44 4.99
C THR A 145 14.69 0.10 6.03
N GLY A 146 15.79 -0.59 6.32
CA GLY A 146 16.74 -0.22 7.38
C GLY A 146 16.28 -0.70 8.76
N MET A 147 15.41 -1.71 8.84
CA MET A 147 14.98 -2.28 10.11
C MET A 147 16.09 -3.12 10.76
N GLU A 148 16.16 -3.09 12.08
CA GLU A 148 17.04 -3.97 12.84
C GLU A 148 16.29 -5.26 13.16
N TYR A 149 16.83 -6.39 12.72
CA TYR A 149 16.23 -7.70 12.94
C TYR A 149 17.27 -8.74 13.35
N SER A 150 16.85 -9.70 14.18
CA SER A 150 17.67 -10.88 14.49
C SER A 150 17.71 -11.84 13.30
N PRO A 151 18.83 -12.53 13.03
CA PRO A 151 18.91 -13.52 11.96
C PRO A 151 17.97 -14.70 12.21
N LEU A 152 17.37 -15.23 11.14
CA LEU A 152 16.46 -16.38 11.23
C LEU A 152 17.24 -17.67 11.54
N GLN A 153 16.83 -18.38 12.59
CA GLN A 153 17.46 -19.63 13.02
C GLN A 153 17.07 -20.82 12.13
N GLY A 154 15.87 -20.79 11.56
CA GLY A 154 15.35 -21.83 10.67
C GLY A 154 14.75 -21.25 9.40
N ARG A 155 14.98 -21.92 8.27
CA ARG A 155 14.48 -21.52 6.96
C ARG A 155 13.79 -22.69 6.24
N ALA A 156 12.81 -22.36 5.40
CA ALA A 156 12.21 -23.28 4.44
C ALA A 156 12.70 -22.97 3.02
N GLY A 157 12.29 -23.75 2.04
CA GLY A 157 12.54 -23.45 0.63
C GLY A 157 11.79 -22.22 0.13
N SER A 158 12.02 -21.81 -1.13
CA SER A 158 11.44 -20.60 -1.73
C SER A 158 9.94 -20.48 -1.49
N ILE A 159 9.49 -19.35 -0.94
CA ILE A 159 8.07 -19.09 -0.75
C ILE A 159 7.42 -18.90 -2.13
N GLN A 160 6.35 -19.64 -2.40
CA GLN A 160 5.62 -19.60 -3.67
C GLN A 160 4.33 -18.78 -3.57
N ALA A 161 3.61 -18.90 -2.46
CA ALA A 161 2.40 -18.13 -2.16
C ALA A 161 2.26 -17.97 -0.65
N ALA A 162 1.60 -16.89 -0.23
CA ALA A 162 1.26 -16.62 1.15
C ALA A 162 -0.26 -16.44 1.29
N LEU A 163 -0.78 -16.57 2.49
CA LEU A 163 -2.17 -16.30 2.81
C LEU A 163 -2.20 -15.66 4.17
N SER A 164 -2.73 -14.45 4.25
CA SER A 164 -2.89 -13.78 5.54
C SER A 164 -4.31 -14.03 6.06
N LEU A 165 -4.47 -14.09 7.37
CA LEU A 165 -5.74 -14.40 8.02
C LEU A 165 -6.05 -13.29 9.02
N GLU A 166 -7.06 -12.51 8.71
CA GLU A 166 -7.56 -11.48 9.61
C GLU A 166 -9.04 -11.72 9.93
N LEU A 167 -9.36 -11.79 11.21
CA LEU A 167 -10.70 -12.01 11.75
C LEU A 167 -11.10 -10.85 12.65
N SER A 168 -12.08 -10.08 12.19
CA SER A 168 -12.58 -8.92 12.92
C SER A 168 -13.71 -9.25 13.91
N SER A 169 -14.42 -10.38 13.75
CA SER A 169 -15.61 -10.73 14.55
C SER A 169 -15.69 -12.21 14.92
N ASP A 170 -16.36 -12.49 16.05
CA ASP A 170 -16.58 -13.84 16.57
C ASP A 170 -17.55 -14.68 15.73
N VAL A 171 -18.42 -14.02 14.95
CA VAL A 171 -19.38 -14.68 14.06
C VAL A 171 -19.08 -14.28 12.63
N ILE A 172 -18.62 -15.25 11.83
CA ILE A 172 -18.30 -15.02 10.43
C ILE A 172 -19.58 -15.19 9.60
N THR A 173 -20.09 -14.07 9.10
CA THR A 173 -21.25 -14.01 8.20
C THR A 173 -20.84 -13.93 6.73
N SER A 174 -19.68 -13.33 6.45
CA SER A 174 -19.15 -13.09 5.12
C SER A 174 -17.62 -13.11 5.13
N LEU A 175 -17.05 -13.27 3.95
CA LEU A 175 -15.62 -13.36 3.71
C LEU A 175 -15.21 -12.26 2.76
N ASP A 176 -14.33 -11.38 3.22
CA ASP A 176 -13.80 -10.34 2.36
C ASP A 176 -12.44 -10.72 1.80
N LEU A 177 -12.30 -10.57 0.49
CA LEU A 177 -11.05 -10.75 -0.20
C LEU A 177 -10.35 -9.40 -0.38
N ILE A 178 -9.23 -9.22 0.33
CA ILE A 178 -8.35 -8.07 0.17
C ILE A 178 -7.19 -8.47 -0.74
N LEU A 179 -6.92 -7.65 -1.75
CA LEU A 179 -6.01 -7.95 -2.86
C LEU A 179 -4.83 -6.96 -2.97
N GLU A 180 -4.75 -5.95 -2.12
CA GLU A 180 -3.91 -4.79 -2.41
C GLU A 180 -2.55 -4.85 -1.76
N GLY A 181 -1.52 -4.85 -2.61
CA GLY A 181 -0.12 -4.81 -2.25
C GLY A 181 0.48 -3.42 -2.18
N LEU A 182 1.67 -3.37 -1.59
CA LEU A 182 2.48 -2.16 -1.56
C LEU A 182 2.76 -1.66 -2.99
N ASN A 183 2.71 -0.34 -3.19
CA ASN A 183 2.86 0.33 -4.48
C ASN A 183 1.81 -0.05 -5.55
N GLY A 184 0.64 -0.56 -5.15
CA GLY A 184 -0.44 -0.89 -6.08
C GLY A 184 -0.24 -2.21 -6.81
N GLN A 185 0.59 -3.10 -6.27
CA GLN A 185 0.71 -4.47 -6.74
C GLN A 185 -0.56 -5.26 -6.41
N LEU A 186 -0.93 -6.20 -7.27
CA LEU A 186 -2.07 -7.10 -7.06
C LEU A 186 -1.60 -8.55 -7.22
N PRO A 187 -2.17 -9.51 -6.46
CA PRO A 187 -1.93 -10.93 -6.69
C PRO A 187 -2.54 -11.33 -8.04
N ASN A 188 -2.13 -12.48 -8.56
CA ASN A 188 -2.68 -12.97 -9.82
C ASN A 188 -4.21 -13.18 -9.70
N LEU A 189 -4.92 -12.83 -10.76
CA LEU A 189 -6.37 -12.95 -10.87
C LEU A 189 -6.84 -14.39 -10.67
N ASP A 190 -6.03 -15.38 -11.07
CA ASP A 190 -6.35 -16.80 -10.85
C ASP A 190 -6.45 -17.16 -9.37
N LEU A 191 -5.63 -16.54 -8.50
CA LEU A 191 -5.70 -16.75 -7.06
C LEU A 191 -7.02 -16.17 -6.50
N ALA A 192 -7.41 -14.98 -6.95
CA ALA A 192 -8.66 -14.35 -6.56
C ALA A 192 -9.89 -15.12 -7.07
N ASN A 193 -9.88 -15.53 -8.34
CA ASN A 193 -10.93 -16.36 -8.95
C ASN A 193 -11.05 -17.71 -8.24
N LEU A 194 -9.92 -18.31 -7.86
CA LEU A 194 -9.90 -19.56 -7.11
C LEU A 194 -10.56 -19.40 -5.74
N PHE A 195 -10.23 -18.34 -5.01
CA PHE A 195 -10.87 -18.02 -3.73
C PHE A 195 -12.39 -17.91 -3.89
N TYR A 196 -12.82 -17.09 -4.85
CA TYR A 196 -14.23 -16.86 -5.13
C TYR A 196 -14.98 -18.15 -5.51
N ALA A 197 -14.41 -18.97 -6.41
CA ALA A 197 -15.00 -20.23 -6.82
C ALA A 197 -15.17 -21.21 -5.64
N PHE A 198 -14.24 -21.21 -4.69
CA PHE A 198 -14.38 -22.02 -3.48
C PHE A 198 -15.45 -21.46 -2.52
N CYS A 199 -15.56 -20.14 -2.37
CA CYS A 199 -16.60 -19.51 -1.56
C CYS A 199 -17.99 -19.90 -2.09
N GLN A 200 -18.21 -19.80 -3.41
CA GLN A 200 -19.43 -20.25 -4.05
C GLN A 200 -19.72 -21.73 -3.80
N LYS A 201 -18.71 -22.60 -3.99
CA LYS A 201 -18.86 -24.04 -3.82
C LYS A 201 -19.21 -24.45 -2.38
N LEU A 202 -18.72 -23.70 -1.39
CA LEU A 202 -19.00 -23.95 0.02
C LEU A 202 -20.25 -23.23 0.52
N GLY A 203 -20.89 -22.41 -0.32
CA GLY A 203 -22.05 -21.62 0.05
C GLY A 203 -21.73 -20.53 1.08
N VAL A 204 -20.52 -19.99 1.06
CA VAL A 204 -20.12 -18.89 1.95
C VAL A 204 -20.18 -17.57 1.19
N LEU A 205 -20.78 -16.55 1.81
CA LEU A 205 -20.90 -15.22 1.23
C LEU A 205 -19.50 -14.60 1.07
N CYS A 206 -19.16 -14.20 -0.15
CA CYS A 206 -17.88 -13.60 -0.49
C CYS A 206 -18.11 -12.15 -0.92
N THR A 207 -17.39 -11.23 -0.31
CA THR A 207 -17.27 -9.84 -0.73
C THR A 207 -15.87 -9.64 -1.30
N ILE A 208 -15.73 -8.67 -2.20
CA ILE A 208 -14.44 -8.15 -2.63
C ILE A 208 -14.41 -6.71 -2.18
N GLN A 209 -13.45 -6.37 -1.31
CA GLN A 209 -13.31 -5.04 -0.71
C GLN A 209 -14.58 -4.50 -0.04
N GLY A 210 -15.29 -5.35 0.70
CA GLY A 210 -16.49 -5.02 1.44
C GLY A 210 -17.76 -4.90 0.58
N LYS A 211 -17.67 -5.09 -0.74
CA LYS A 211 -18.83 -5.07 -1.64
C LYS A 211 -19.26 -6.50 -1.99
N LEU A 212 -20.54 -6.79 -1.79
CA LEU A 212 -21.13 -8.08 -2.15
C LEU A 212 -21.24 -8.20 -3.67
N GLN A 213 -20.69 -9.27 -4.24
CA GLN A 213 -20.92 -9.52 -5.66
C GLN A 213 -22.39 -9.86 -5.91
N ARG A 214 -23.02 -9.08 -6.80
CA ARG A 214 -24.37 -9.36 -7.27
C ARG A 214 -24.33 -10.19 -8.55
N ASN A 215 -25.35 -11.03 -8.75
CA ASN A 215 -25.48 -11.89 -9.94
C ASN A 215 -26.35 -11.26 -11.04
N ASP A 216 -26.83 -10.03 -10.85
CA ASP A 216 -27.72 -9.31 -11.77
C ASP A 216 -26.94 -8.35 -12.69
N TRP A 217 -25.94 -8.88 -13.40
CA TRP A 217 -25.07 -8.12 -14.31
C TRP A 217 -25.81 -7.38 -15.43
N ASP A 218 -27.02 -7.82 -15.75
CA ASP A 218 -27.84 -7.27 -16.84
C ASP A 218 -28.68 -6.06 -16.40
N THR A 219 -28.73 -5.74 -15.10
CA THR A 219 -29.52 -4.62 -14.57
C THR A 219 -28.68 -3.35 -14.51
N ALA A 220 -29.32 -2.18 -14.65
CA ALA A 220 -28.65 -0.89 -14.46
C ALA A 220 -28.02 -0.78 -13.06
N GLU A 221 -28.67 -1.37 -12.04
CA GLU A 221 -28.14 -1.46 -10.67
C GLU A 221 -26.89 -2.35 -10.57
N GLY A 222 -26.84 -3.45 -11.33
CA GLY A 222 -25.66 -4.30 -11.44
C GLY A 222 -24.47 -3.56 -12.05
N TYR A 223 -24.71 -2.79 -13.11
CA TYR A 223 -23.67 -1.95 -13.73
C TYR A 223 -23.17 -0.83 -12.80
N THR A 224 -24.07 -0.14 -12.09
CA THR A 224 -23.66 0.92 -11.14
C THR A 224 -22.86 0.33 -9.98
N HIS A 225 -23.28 -0.82 -9.45
CA HIS A 225 -22.55 -1.50 -8.39
C HIS A 225 -21.17 -2.00 -8.85
N ALA A 226 -21.08 -2.55 -10.06
CA ALA A 226 -19.80 -2.97 -10.65
C ALA A 226 -18.86 -1.77 -10.86
N ALA A 227 -19.39 -0.64 -11.34
CA ALA A 227 -18.63 0.59 -11.49
C ALA A 227 -18.16 1.16 -10.14
N GLN A 228 -19.01 1.15 -9.11
CA GLN A 228 -18.63 1.53 -7.75
C GLN A 228 -17.53 0.64 -7.19
N THR A 229 -17.66 -0.68 -7.36
CA THR A 229 -16.65 -1.65 -6.90
C THR A 229 -15.33 -1.44 -7.63
N MET A 230 -15.35 -1.23 -8.96
CA MET A 230 -14.17 -0.92 -9.75
C MET A 230 -13.51 0.39 -9.31
N MET A 231 -14.28 1.45 -9.06
CA MET A 231 -13.74 2.72 -8.59
C MET A 231 -13.10 2.59 -7.21
N LEU A 232 -13.69 1.78 -6.32
CA LEU A 232 -13.14 1.50 -5.00
C LEU A 232 -11.79 0.79 -5.10
N MET A 233 -11.68 -0.24 -5.96
CA MET A 233 -10.42 -0.92 -6.27
C MET A 233 -9.36 0.04 -6.84
N VAL A 234 -9.76 0.93 -7.77
CA VAL A 234 -8.85 1.93 -8.35
C VAL A 234 -8.33 2.89 -7.28
N LEU A 235 -9.21 3.41 -6.42
CA LEU A 235 -8.80 4.36 -5.38
C LEU A 235 -7.87 3.72 -4.36
N LYS A 236 -8.21 2.53 -3.86
CA LYS A 236 -7.39 1.86 -2.87
C LYS A 236 -6.05 1.38 -3.45
N GLN A 237 -6.01 0.87 -4.68
CA GLN A 237 -4.76 0.55 -5.38
C GLN A 237 -3.92 1.82 -5.63
N ALA A 238 -4.54 2.94 -6.00
CA ALA A 238 -3.85 4.21 -6.25
C ALA A 238 -3.12 4.75 -4.99
N CYS A 239 -3.65 4.48 -3.79
CA CYS A 239 -2.99 4.86 -2.53
C CYS A 239 -1.61 4.21 -2.34
N GLY A 240 -1.34 3.08 -3.00
CA GLY A 240 -0.05 2.38 -2.95
C GLY A 240 0.34 1.84 -1.56
N ARG A 241 -0.57 1.86 -0.59
CA ARG A 241 -0.43 1.29 0.75
C ARG A 241 -0.95 -0.15 0.75
N SER A 242 -0.34 -1.03 1.54
CA SER A 242 -0.88 -2.36 1.81
C SER A 242 -2.00 -2.27 2.85
N TRP A 243 -3.18 -2.81 2.54
CA TRP A 243 -4.34 -2.83 3.44
C TRP A 243 -4.40 -4.05 4.36
N GLY A 244 -3.43 -4.95 4.25
CA GLY A 244 -3.20 -6.08 5.16
C GLY A 244 -1.82 -6.69 4.93
N ASP A 245 -1.41 -7.57 5.83
CA ASP A 245 -0.11 -8.27 5.82
C ASP A 245 0.23 -8.94 4.48
N HIS A 246 -0.79 -9.51 3.81
CA HIS A 246 -0.64 -10.14 2.51
C HIS A 246 0.02 -9.22 1.47
N GLY A 247 -0.20 -7.91 1.56
CA GLY A 247 0.30 -6.92 0.61
C GLY A 247 1.82 -6.78 0.57
N LEU A 248 2.53 -7.18 1.64
CA LEU A 248 4.00 -7.12 1.73
C LEU A 248 4.68 -8.30 1.04
N PHE A 249 3.99 -9.44 0.94
CA PHE A 249 4.50 -10.64 0.26
C PHE A 249 4.64 -10.42 -1.26
N LEU A 250 3.75 -9.61 -1.85
CA LEU A 250 3.74 -9.31 -3.29
C LEU A 250 5.05 -8.65 -3.76
N ARG A 251 5.70 -7.85 -2.90
CA ARG A 251 7.01 -7.24 -3.17
C ARG A 251 8.10 -8.27 -3.50
N TYR A 252 8.00 -9.46 -2.93
CA TYR A 252 8.93 -10.56 -3.13
C TYR A 252 8.43 -11.57 -4.18
N HIS A 253 7.45 -11.17 -5.00
CA HIS A 253 6.77 -12.03 -5.98
C HIS A 253 6.13 -13.27 -5.36
N ILE A 254 5.60 -13.11 -4.14
CA ILE A 254 4.84 -14.12 -3.43
C ILE A 254 3.37 -13.69 -3.47
N GLU A 255 2.52 -14.48 -4.12
CA GLU A 255 1.10 -14.15 -4.24
C GLU A 255 0.36 -14.41 -2.94
N ALA A 256 -0.42 -13.43 -2.48
CA ALA A 256 -1.09 -13.52 -1.18
C ALA A 256 -2.47 -12.87 -1.15
N THR A 257 -3.37 -13.45 -0.34
CA THR A 257 -4.75 -12.98 -0.14
C THR A 257 -5.18 -13.14 1.32
N ASP A 258 -6.15 -12.35 1.79
CA ASP A 258 -6.77 -12.54 3.10
C ASP A 258 -7.97 -13.50 3.07
N ALA A 259 -8.13 -14.37 4.08
CA ALA A 259 -9.22 -15.33 4.15
C ALA A 259 -9.63 -15.77 5.58
N ALA A 260 -10.63 -15.17 6.22
CA ALA A 260 -11.22 -15.66 7.49
C ALA A 260 -12.15 -16.88 7.29
N THR A 261 -12.48 -17.73 8.29
CA THR A 261 -13.79 -18.47 8.30
C THR A 261 -13.93 -19.83 7.62
N ILE A 262 -12.86 -20.56 7.33
CA ILE A 262 -12.93 -21.48 6.21
C ILE A 262 -11.92 -22.64 6.32
N GLY A 263 -11.91 -23.44 7.38
CA GLY A 263 -10.94 -24.56 7.47
C GLY A 263 -10.90 -25.47 6.21
N ARG A 264 -12.06 -25.65 5.55
CA ARG A 264 -12.18 -26.42 4.29
C ARG A 264 -11.72 -25.69 3.02
N LEU A 265 -11.92 -24.37 2.89
CA LEU A 265 -11.39 -23.63 1.72
C LEU A 265 -9.98 -23.11 1.95
N LEU A 266 -9.54 -22.86 3.18
CA LEU A 266 -8.12 -22.69 3.49
C LEU A 266 -7.36 -23.97 3.14
N GLU A 267 -7.84 -25.15 3.58
CA GLU A 267 -7.31 -26.42 3.08
C GLU A 267 -7.40 -26.51 1.55
N GLY A 268 -8.56 -26.18 0.97
CA GLY A 268 -8.79 -26.24 -0.49
C GLY A 268 -7.81 -25.38 -1.29
N MET A 269 -7.60 -24.14 -0.87
CA MET A 269 -6.66 -23.18 -1.45
C MET A 269 -5.23 -23.66 -1.31
N ILE A 270 -4.83 -24.04 -0.09
CA ILE A 270 -3.45 -24.47 0.18
C ILE A 270 -3.16 -25.77 -0.57
N ARG A 271 -4.13 -26.67 -0.74
CA ARG A 271 -3.98 -27.85 -1.61
C ARG A 271 -3.80 -27.50 -3.08
N LYS A 272 -4.47 -26.46 -3.57
CA LYS A 272 -4.31 -26.00 -4.96
C LYS A 272 -2.95 -25.35 -5.18
N LEU A 273 -2.54 -24.47 -4.27
CA LEU A 273 -1.20 -23.86 -4.26
C LEU A 273 -0.09 -24.90 -4.09
N ASN A 274 -0.32 -25.94 -3.27
CA ASN A 274 0.61 -27.04 -3.09
C ASN A 274 0.86 -27.84 -4.38
N ASN A 275 -0.14 -27.96 -5.25
CA ASN A 275 -0.04 -28.69 -6.51
C ASN A 275 0.47 -27.84 -7.68
N LEU A 276 0.60 -26.53 -7.50
CA LEU A 276 1.12 -25.62 -8.51
C LEU A 276 2.63 -25.93 -8.75
N LEU A 277 3.02 -26.35 -9.95
CA LEU A 277 4.41 -26.69 -10.25
C LEU A 277 5.26 -25.47 -10.66
N GLU A 278 4.62 -24.47 -11.24
CA GLU A 278 5.24 -23.22 -11.67
C GLU A 278 4.60 -22.07 -10.92
N ARG A 279 5.31 -20.95 -10.74
CA ARG A 279 4.70 -19.73 -10.21
C ARG A 279 3.53 -19.32 -11.10
N LEU A 280 2.49 -18.79 -10.47
CA LEU A 280 1.41 -18.16 -11.20
C LEU A 280 2.04 -17.00 -12.01
N HIS A 281 1.83 -17.03 -13.31
CA HIS A 281 2.46 -16.07 -14.21
C HIS A 281 1.70 -14.77 -14.14
N GLN A 282 2.40 -13.70 -13.77
CA GLN A 282 1.86 -12.35 -13.81
C GLN A 282 1.65 -11.97 -15.29
N SER A 283 0.40 -11.70 -15.68
CA SER A 283 0.10 -11.21 -17.03
C SER A 283 0.41 -9.71 -17.11
N TYR A 284 1.68 -9.35 -17.29
CA TYR A 284 2.05 -8.05 -17.84
C TYR A 284 2.99 -8.25 -19.01
N PHE A 285 2.44 -8.33 -20.22
CA PHE A 285 3.21 -8.11 -21.44
C PHE A 285 2.76 -6.79 -22.02
N PHE A 286 3.61 -5.77 -22.00
CA PHE A 286 3.83 -4.89 -23.16
C PHE A 286 5.17 -4.15 -23.03
N TYR A 287 6.05 -4.38 -24.01
CA TYR A 287 7.25 -3.58 -24.25
C TYR A 287 6.86 -2.31 -25.02
N CYS A 288 7.27 -1.14 -24.53
CA CYS A 288 7.34 0.07 -25.34
C CYS A 288 8.74 0.67 -25.20
N THR A 289 9.64 0.30 -26.10
CA THR A 289 10.87 1.07 -26.31
C THR A 289 10.52 2.28 -27.17
N SER A 290 10.82 3.48 -26.69
CA SER A 290 10.95 4.66 -27.54
C SER A 290 12.24 5.36 -27.13
N PHE A 291 13.34 4.95 -27.76
CA PHE A 291 14.62 5.63 -27.66
C PHE A 291 14.55 6.88 -28.55
N PHE A 292 14.19 8.03 -27.98
CA PHE A 292 14.32 9.31 -28.66
C PHE A 292 15.63 9.96 -28.24
N SER A 293 16.63 9.90 -29.13
CA SER A 293 17.86 10.68 -29.00
C SER A 293 17.54 12.14 -29.32
N PHE A 294 17.57 13.00 -28.30
CA PHE A 294 17.50 14.43 -28.50
C PHE A 294 18.92 14.96 -28.78
N SER A 295 19.17 15.38 -30.01
CA SER A 295 20.37 16.16 -30.34
C SER A 295 20.12 17.61 -29.94
N LEU A 296 20.63 18.02 -28.78
CA LEU A 296 20.68 19.43 -28.38
C LEU A 296 21.68 20.15 -29.28
N GLN A 297 21.17 20.89 -30.27
CA GLN A 297 21.97 21.88 -30.98
C GLN A 297 21.94 23.18 -30.15
N PRO A 298 23.08 23.65 -29.60
CA PRO A 298 23.09 24.82 -28.74
C PRO A 298 23.12 26.07 -29.62
N SER A 299 21.97 26.71 -29.80
CA SER A 299 21.93 28.04 -30.40
C SER A 299 20.70 28.80 -29.90
N GLY A 300 20.87 29.54 -28.80
CA GLY A 300 20.00 30.68 -28.45
C GLY A 300 19.88 30.98 -26.94
N PRO A 301 19.68 32.26 -26.57
CA PRO A 301 19.38 32.68 -25.19
C PRO A 301 18.07 32.10 -24.60
N GLY A 302 17.25 31.41 -25.40
CA GLY A 302 16.01 30.76 -24.96
C GLY A 302 16.16 29.49 -24.11
N VAL A 303 17.35 28.89 -23.98
CA VAL A 303 17.54 27.71 -23.10
C VAL A 303 17.56 28.11 -21.62
N LEU A 304 18.13 29.28 -21.30
CA LEU A 304 18.25 29.77 -19.93
C LEU A 304 16.87 30.15 -19.33
N THR A 305 15.98 30.66 -20.18
CA THR A 305 14.62 31.07 -19.77
C THR A 305 13.72 29.89 -19.40
N VAL A 306 13.98 28.70 -19.96
CA VAL A 306 13.27 27.46 -19.64
C VAL A 306 13.93 26.71 -18.48
N LEU A 307 15.25 26.79 -18.35
CA LEU A 307 15.98 26.10 -17.28
C LEU A 307 15.60 26.61 -15.88
N THR A 308 15.45 27.93 -15.73
CA THR A 308 15.12 28.57 -14.44
C THR A 308 13.82 28.04 -13.82
N PRO A 309 12.65 28.07 -14.50
CA PRO A 309 11.41 27.52 -13.94
C PRO A 309 11.51 26.01 -13.70
N VAL A 310 12.21 25.25 -14.55
CA VAL A 310 12.39 23.81 -14.36
C VAL A 310 13.19 23.51 -13.08
N VAL A 311 14.32 24.19 -12.87
CA VAL A 311 15.17 23.98 -11.68
C VAL A 311 14.43 24.40 -10.43
N ILE A 312 13.81 25.58 -10.42
CA ILE A 312 13.11 26.08 -9.23
C ILE A 312 11.94 25.16 -8.88
N SER A 313 11.14 24.70 -9.86
CA SER A 313 10.06 23.74 -9.60
C SER A 313 10.57 22.44 -8.95
N HIS A 314 11.70 21.89 -9.40
CA HIS A 314 12.28 20.70 -8.80
C HIS A 314 12.90 20.97 -7.42
N LEU A 315 13.53 22.13 -7.21
CA LEU A 315 14.02 22.52 -5.89
C LEU A 315 12.87 22.64 -4.88
N THR A 316 11.71 23.16 -5.28
CA THR A 316 10.52 23.17 -4.43
C THR A 316 10.01 21.77 -4.16
N GLY A 317 10.06 20.84 -5.13
CA GLY A 317 9.75 19.43 -4.91
C GLY A 317 10.70 18.73 -3.94
N VAL A 318 12.01 18.98 -4.06
CA VAL A 318 13.04 18.48 -3.14
C VAL A 318 12.83 19.05 -1.73
N ALA A 319 12.49 20.33 -1.63
CA ALA A 319 12.13 20.96 -0.36
C ALA A 319 10.91 20.29 0.26
N LEU A 320 9.86 20.02 -0.54
CA LEU A 320 8.65 19.33 -0.10
C LEU A 320 8.92 17.90 0.37
N TYR A 321 9.93 17.22 -0.20
CA TYR A 321 10.34 15.87 0.18
C TYR A 321 11.18 15.82 1.46
N LEU A 322 12.13 16.75 1.63
CA LEU A 322 13.11 16.70 2.73
C LEU A 322 12.67 17.48 3.96
N LEU A 323 12.20 18.71 3.78
CA LEU A 323 12.03 19.66 4.89
C LEU A 323 10.96 19.26 5.91
N PRO A 324 9.80 18.63 5.54
CA PRO A 324 8.79 18.27 6.54
C PRO A 324 9.35 17.42 7.68
N VAL A 325 10.19 16.42 7.37
CA VAL A 325 10.78 15.53 8.38
C VAL A 325 11.99 16.19 9.07
N HIS A 326 12.82 16.94 8.33
CA HIS A 326 14.04 17.54 8.91
C HIS A 326 13.76 18.73 9.82
N LEU A 327 12.68 19.48 9.59
CA LEU A 327 12.33 20.68 10.36
C LEU A 327 11.36 20.39 11.51
N GLN A 328 10.91 19.14 11.67
CA GLN A 328 9.88 18.79 12.67
C GLN A 328 10.31 19.15 14.11
N GLU A 329 11.56 18.86 14.51
CA GLU A 329 12.06 19.14 15.85
C GLU A 329 12.10 20.64 16.14
N MET A 330 12.56 21.43 15.15
CA MET A 330 12.60 22.89 15.25
C MET A 330 11.18 23.49 15.27
N ALA A 331 10.25 22.94 14.50
CA ALA A 331 8.86 23.41 14.47
C ALA A 331 8.14 23.19 15.80
N VAL A 332 8.33 22.02 16.43
CA VAL A 332 7.73 21.71 17.75
C VAL A 332 8.35 22.56 18.87
N GLU A 333 9.61 22.97 18.75
CA GLU A 333 10.22 23.89 19.72
C GLU A 333 9.59 25.29 19.69
N HIS A 334 9.16 25.76 18.50
CA HIS A 334 8.64 27.12 18.31
C HIS A 334 7.10 27.21 18.35
N PHE A 335 6.40 26.12 18.05
CA PHE A 335 4.93 26.09 17.97
C PHE A 335 4.36 24.97 18.86
N PRO A 336 3.23 25.21 19.56
CA PRO A 336 2.58 24.21 20.40
C PRO A 336 1.76 23.22 19.56
N VAL A 337 2.44 22.47 18.69
CA VAL A 337 1.86 21.45 17.80
C VAL A 337 2.56 20.12 18.01
N SER A 338 1.88 19.01 17.71
CA SER A 338 2.52 17.69 17.73
C SER A 338 3.53 17.54 16.57
N GLU A 339 4.45 16.56 16.65
CA GLU A 339 5.40 16.31 15.56
C GLU A 339 4.69 15.91 14.25
N THR A 340 3.60 15.14 14.32
CA THR A 340 2.81 14.77 13.13
C THR A 340 2.17 15.99 12.48
N GLU A 341 1.56 16.86 13.29
CA GLU A 341 0.98 18.12 12.84
C GLU A 341 2.06 19.03 12.23
N ALA A 342 3.24 19.13 12.87
CA ALA A 342 4.35 19.92 12.38
C ALA A 342 4.81 19.48 10.98
N VAL A 343 4.94 18.16 10.76
CA VAL A 343 5.31 17.59 9.44
C VAL A 343 4.27 17.95 8.39
N VAL A 344 2.98 17.74 8.68
CA VAL A 344 1.89 18.03 7.72
C VAL A 344 1.77 19.52 7.42
N LEU A 345 1.81 20.37 8.45
CA LEU A 345 1.72 21.82 8.29
C LEU A 345 2.92 22.35 7.51
N THR A 346 4.12 21.83 7.73
CA THR A 346 5.32 22.17 6.96
C THR A 346 5.17 21.76 5.49
N ALA A 347 4.64 20.55 5.22
CA ALA A 347 4.38 20.10 3.86
C ALA A 347 3.34 20.99 3.14
N VAL A 348 2.24 21.34 3.81
CA VAL A 348 1.22 22.26 3.29
C VAL A 348 1.79 23.67 3.06
N ALA A 349 2.64 24.16 3.98
CA ALA A 349 3.29 25.46 3.86
C ALA A 349 4.23 25.52 2.63
N ILE A 350 5.04 24.49 2.40
CA ILE A 350 5.92 24.41 1.22
C ILE A 350 5.09 24.29 -0.06
N TYR A 351 4.04 23.46 -0.06
CA TYR A 351 3.15 23.29 -1.21
C TYR A 351 2.43 24.59 -1.59
N THR A 352 1.96 25.36 -0.60
CA THR A 352 1.30 26.65 -0.82
C THR A 352 2.31 27.74 -1.21
N ALA A 353 3.51 27.75 -0.61
CA ALA A 353 4.58 28.67 -1.00
C ALA A 353 5.00 28.48 -2.48
N GLY A 354 4.97 27.24 -2.99
CA GLY A 354 5.22 26.96 -4.40
C GLY A 354 4.20 27.62 -5.35
N LEU A 355 2.98 27.92 -4.90
CA LEU A 355 2.01 28.67 -5.70
C LEU A 355 2.45 30.12 -5.97
N ALA A 356 3.31 30.69 -5.13
CA ALA A 356 3.88 32.02 -5.34
C ALA A 356 5.08 32.03 -6.31
N LEU A 357 5.50 30.87 -6.82
CA LEU A 357 6.66 30.74 -7.72
C LEU A 357 6.65 31.62 -8.97
N PRO A 358 5.51 31.83 -9.67
CA PRO A 358 5.48 32.67 -10.86
C PRO A 358 5.98 34.10 -10.62
N HIS A 359 5.76 34.64 -9.42
CA HIS A 359 6.25 35.98 -9.07
C HIS A 359 7.77 36.03 -8.85
N ASN A 360 8.37 34.93 -8.43
CA ASN A 360 9.81 34.84 -8.16
C ASN A 360 10.60 34.50 -9.43
N THR A 361 10.07 33.63 -10.28
CA THR A 361 10.67 33.28 -11.57
C THR A 361 10.65 34.45 -12.53
N GLN A 362 9.54 35.21 -12.61
CA GLN A 362 9.42 36.37 -13.49
C GLN A 362 10.33 37.53 -13.12
N ARG A 363 10.60 37.75 -11.83
CA ARG A 363 11.60 38.75 -11.39
C ARG A 363 13.00 38.40 -11.90
N LEU A 364 13.36 37.10 -11.86
CA LEU A 364 14.64 36.61 -12.38
C LEU A 364 14.71 36.61 -13.93
N LEU A 365 13.57 36.39 -14.58
CA LEU A 365 13.43 36.27 -16.04
C LEU A 365 13.15 37.60 -16.76
N SER A 366 13.19 38.73 -16.05
CA SER A 366 12.85 40.09 -16.51
C SER A 366 13.67 40.62 -17.70
N GLY A 367 14.46 39.77 -18.37
CA GLY A 367 15.20 40.08 -19.58
C GLY A 367 14.53 39.68 -20.91
N GLU A 368 13.75 38.60 -21.02
CA GLU A 368 13.30 38.11 -22.35
C GLU A 368 12.17 37.04 -22.23
N GLY A 369 10.95 37.47 -21.90
CA GLY A 369 9.75 36.64 -22.00
C GLY A 369 9.36 36.41 -23.47
N THR A 370 10.12 35.63 -24.22
CA THR A 370 9.79 35.35 -25.63
C THR A 370 8.57 34.44 -25.74
N GLU A 371 7.70 34.69 -26.73
CA GLU A 371 6.60 33.80 -27.14
C GLU A 371 7.06 32.35 -27.41
N GLN A 372 8.35 32.17 -27.69
CA GLN A 372 8.97 30.86 -27.85
C GLN A 372 9.25 30.17 -26.51
N GLY A 373 9.60 30.92 -25.46
CA GLY A 373 9.96 30.38 -24.15
C GLY A 373 8.84 29.58 -23.49
N TRP A 374 7.62 30.12 -23.42
CA TRP A 374 6.49 29.40 -22.81
C TRP A 374 6.07 28.18 -23.63
N LYS A 375 6.22 28.21 -24.96
CA LYS A 375 5.93 27.07 -25.84
C LYS A 375 6.94 25.95 -25.63
N VAL A 376 8.22 26.26 -25.50
CA VAL A 376 9.28 25.29 -25.19
C VAL A 376 9.10 24.72 -23.79
N LEU A 377 8.76 25.55 -22.79
CA LEU A 377 8.45 25.09 -21.43
C LEU A 377 7.22 24.17 -21.43
N LYS A 378 6.16 24.52 -22.17
CA LYS A 378 4.96 23.68 -22.32
C LYS A 378 5.29 22.33 -22.95
N LEU A 379 6.07 22.32 -24.03
CA LEU A 379 6.50 21.10 -24.69
C LEU A 379 7.32 20.20 -23.76
N THR A 380 8.28 20.80 -23.04
CA THR A 380 9.12 20.10 -22.07
C THR A 380 8.28 19.50 -20.94
N ALA A 381 7.35 20.28 -20.37
CA ALA A 381 6.48 19.83 -19.30
C ALA A 381 5.49 18.74 -19.77
N LEU A 382 4.98 18.81 -21.02
CA LEU A 382 4.11 17.77 -21.59
C LEU A 382 4.87 16.46 -21.83
N LEU A 383 6.10 16.53 -22.36
CA LEU A 383 6.96 15.34 -22.51
C LEU A 383 7.30 14.73 -21.15
N TYR A 384 7.62 15.58 -20.17
CA TYR A 384 7.86 15.13 -18.80
C TYR A 384 6.63 14.43 -18.21
N LEU A 385 5.45 15.04 -18.32
CA LEU A 385 4.19 14.45 -17.84
C LEU A 385 3.87 13.12 -18.55
N ALA A 386 4.11 13.03 -19.86
CA ALA A 386 3.86 11.80 -20.62
C ALA A 386 4.74 10.63 -20.14
N VAL A 387 6.04 10.88 -19.96
CA VAL A 387 6.96 9.87 -19.40
C VAL A 387 6.58 9.53 -17.96
N LEU A 388 6.25 10.54 -17.15
CA LEU A 388 5.87 10.35 -15.75
C LEU A 388 4.60 9.49 -15.61
N LEU A 389 3.55 9.80 -16.35
CA LEU A 389 2.30 9.02 -16.36
C LEU A 389 2.54 7.61 -16.92
N GLY A 390 3.36 7.47 -17.97
CA GLY A 390 3.74 6.17 -18.52
C GLY A 390 4.45 5.28 -17.51
N CYS A 391 5.49 5.81 -16.85
CA CYS A 391 6.21 5.09 -15.79
C CYS A 391 5.33 4.79 -14.58
N THR A 392 4.49 5.75 -14.16
CA THR A 392 3.58 5.55 -13.03
C THR A 392 2.56 4.46 -13.34
N ALA A 393 1.98 4.44 -14.54
CA ALA A 393 1.02 3.42 -14.94
C ALA A 393 1.63 2.00 -14.99
N LEU A 394 2.93 1.87 -15.26
CA LEU A 394 3.63 0.58 -15.21
C LEU A 394 3.81 0.05 -13.79
N ILE A 395 3.99 0.93 -12.81
CA ILE A 395 4.15 0.55 -11.40
C ILE A 395 2.78 0.38 -10.75
N ASN A 396 1.91 1.36 -10.95
CA ASN A 396 0.58 1.45 -10.38
C ASN A 396 -0.37 2.08 -11.41
N PHE A 397 -1.03 1.21 -12.18
CA PHE A 397 -1.97 1.63 -13.21
C PHE A 397 -3.05 2.56 -12.69
N SER A 398 -3.61 2.25 -11.52
CA SER A 398 -4.70 3.02 -10.90
C SER A 398 -4.27 4.43 -10.50
N LEU A 399 -3.07 4.58 -9.91
CA LEU A 399 -2.50 5.90 -9.64
C LEU A 399 -2.25 6.68 -10.94
N GLY A 400 -1.67 6.02 -11.95
CA GLY A 400 -1.44 6.63 -13.26
C GLY A 400 -2.74 7.10 -13.93
N PHE A 401 -3.81 6.32 -13.82
CA PHE A 401 -5.14 6.67 -14.33
C PHE A 401 -5.75 7.88 -13.62
N VAL A 402 -5.75 7.89 -12.28
CA VAL A 402 -6.28 9.01 -11.48
C VAL A 402 -5.53 10.31 -11.83
N LEU A 403 -4.19 10.25 -11.88
CA LEU A 403 -3.35 11.40 -12.25
C LEU A 403 -3.58 11.84 -13.69
N ALA A 404 -3.80 10.90 -14.63
CA ALA A 404 -4.09 11.25 -16.01
C ALA A 404 -5.43 11.98 -16.14
N VAL A 405 -6.48 11.49 -15.47
CA VAL A 405 -7.82 12.10 -15.48
C VAL A 405 -7.79 13.53 -14.92
N THR A 406 -7.01 13.78 -13.86
CA THR A 406 -6.94 15.13 -13.27
C THR A 406 -5.97 16.05 -14.01
N LEU A 407 -4.75 15.60 -14.35
CA LEU A 407 -3.69 16.47 -14.85
C LEU A 407 -3.73 16.69 -16.38
N VAL A 408 -4.13 15.70 -17.19
CA VAL A 408 -4.06 15.81 -18.66
C VAL A 408 -4.98 16.90 -19.22
N PRO A 409 -6.26 17.04 -18.81
CA PRO A 409 -7.17 18.03 -19.39
C PRO A 409 -6.66 19.48 -19.24
N ILE A 410 -6.04 19.79 -18.10
CA ILE A 410 -5.54 21.13 -17.78
C ILE A 410 -4.26 21.42 -18.53
N THR A 411 -3.34 20.46 -18.52
CA THR A 411 -2.01 20.64 -19.09
C THR A 411 -2.07 20.77 -20.60
N ALA A 412 -3.05 20.11 -21.24
CA ALA A 412 -3.41 20.33 -22.63
C ALA A 412 -3.92 21.76 -22.89
N SER A 413 -4.82 22.27 -22.04
CA SER A 413 -5.51 23.55 -22.25
C SER A 413 -4.73 24.79 -21.77
N THR A 414 -3.70 24.63 -20.94
CA THR A 414 -2.96 25.75 -20.32
C THR A 414 -2.24 26.61 -21.37
N THR A 415 -2.55 27.91 -21.40
CA THR A 415 -1.87 28.92 -22.23
C THR A 415 -1.83 30.26 -21.48
N PRO A 416 -0.85 31.14 -21.75
CA PRO A 416 -0.72 32.42 -21.05
C PRO A 416 -1.84 33.43 -21.38
N HIS A 417 -2.59 33.21 -22.46
CA HIS A 417 -3.65 34.12 -22.93
C HIS A 417 -5.02 33.87 -22.27
N MET A 418 -5.14 32.85 -21.43
CA MET A 418 -6.40 32.56 -20.74
C MET A 418 -6.69 33.58 -19.62
N PRO A 419 -7.96 33.78 -19.24
CA PRO A 419 -8.31 34.62 -18.09
C PRO A 419 -7.64 34.10 -16.80
N LYS A 420 -6.61 34.82 -16.34
CA LYS A 420 -5.68 34.37 -15.28
C LYS A 420 -6.40 33.87 -14.02
N ALA A 421 -7.39 34.61 -13.52
CA ALA A 421 -8.10 34.25 -12.29
C ALA A 421 -8.89 32.94 -12.40
N LEU A 422 -9.67 32.77 -13.47
CA LEU A 422 -10.49 31.58 -13.68
C LEU A 422 -9.61 30.35 -13.94
N SER A 423 -8.60 30.49 -14.81
CA SER A 423 -7.67 29.41 -15.12
C SER A 423 -6.82 29.02 -13.90
N ALA A 424 -6.40 29.99 -13.08
CA ALA A 424 -5.67 29.72 -11.85
C ALA A 424 -6.52 28.92 -10.85
N LEU A 425 -7.79 29.30 -10.66
CA LEU A 425 -8.71 28.55 -9.81
C LEU A 425 -8.88 27.11 -10.30
N VAL A 426 -9.11 26.91 -11.60
CA VAL A 426 -9.26 25.56 -12.19
C VAL A 426 -7.98 24.74 -12.03
N MET A 427 -6.80 25.34 -12.24
CA MET A 427 -5.52 24.65 -12.04
C MET A 427 -5.32 24.21 -10.59
N VAL A 428 -5.66 25.06 -9.60
CA VAL A 428 -5.55 24.71 -8.18
C VAL A 428 -6.52 23.60 -7.80
N LEU A 429 -7.78 23.67 -8.25
CA LEU A 429 -8.79 22.65 -7.99
C LEU A 429 -8.41 21.30 -8.56
N LEU A 430 -7.62 21.25 -9.61
CA LEU A 430 -7.16 20.00 -10.20
C LEU A 430 -5.65 19.76 -9.95
N SER A 431 -5.11 20.38 -8.91
CA SER A 431 -3.74 20.15 -8.47
C SER A 431 -3.59 18.78 -7.79
N PRO A 432 -2.36 18.26 -7.63
CA PRO A 432 -2.13 16.99 -6.95
C PRO A 432 -2.73 16.92 -5.54
N ALA A 433 -2.68 18.00 -4.75
CA ALA A 433 -3.27 18.05 -3.41
C ALA A 433 -4.81 17.91 -3.45
N PHE A 434 -5.48 18.63 -4.35
CA PHE A 434 -6.94 18.49 -4.51
C PHE A 434 -7.34 17.15 -5.12
N THR A 435 -6.48 16.55 -5.95
CA THR A 435 -6.69 15.18 -6.43
C THR A 435 -6.78 14.20 -5.26
N ILE A 436 -5.86 14.30 -4.29
CA ILE A 436 -5.90 13.49 -3.06
C ILE A 436 -7.17 13.81 -2.25
N LEU A 437 -7.51 15.09 -2.08
CA LEU A 437 -8.73 15.50 -1.36
C LEU A 437 -9.99 14.89 -1.99
N TYR A 438 -10.12 14.94 -3.33
CA TYR A 438 -11.24 14.31 -4.05
C TYR A 438 -11.24 12.79 -3.87
N CYS A 439 -10.10 12.14 -3.93
CA CYS A 439 -9.99 10.71 -3.65
C CYS A 439 -10.49 10.36 -2.25
N VAL A 440 -10.19 11.18 -1.22
CA VAL A 440 -10.69 10.98 0.15
C VAL A 440 -12.22 11.05 0.18
N PHE A 441 -12.83 12.09 -0.38
CA PHE A 441 -14.30 12.21 -0.39
C PHE A 441 -14.97 11.09 -1.18
N ILE A 442 -14.49 10.79 -2.39
CA ILE A 442 -15.05 9.72 -3.22
C ILE A 442 -14.91 8.37 -2.50
N TYR A 443 -13.78 8.12 -1.85
CA TYR A 443 -13.58 6.88 -1.08
C TYR A 443 -14.60 6.74 0.05
N GLN A 444 -14.81 7.81 0.84
CA GLN A 444 -15.77 7.82 1.95
C GLN A 444 -17.22 7.59 1.48
N GLU A 445 -17.59 8.20 0.36
CA GLU A 445 -18.89 7.94 -0.29
C GLU A 445 -19.03 6.47 -0.74
N LEU A 446 -17.99 5.89 -1.32
CA LEU A 446 -18.02 4.51 -1.83
C LEU A 446 -18.11 3.46 -0.72
N ILE A 447 -17.51 3.71 0.44
CA ILE A 447 -17.65 2.86 1.62
C ILE A 447 -18.91 3.15 2.44
N GLU A 448 -19.82 3.98 1.91
CA GLU A 448 -21.11 4.32 2.54
C GLU A 448 -20.96 5.01 3.91
N ALA A 449 -19.85 5.73 4.11
CA ALA A 449 -19.57 6.52 5.31
C ALA A 449 -19.27 7.98 4.93
N PRO A 450 -20.25 8.73 4.39
CA PRO A 450 -20.04 10.10 3.93
C PRO A 450 -19.63 11.01 5.10
N VAL A 451 -18.61 11.83 4.86
CA VAL A 451 -18.02 12.71 5.87
C VAL A 451 -18.34 14.18 5.59
N SER A 452 -18.48 14.96 6.66
CA SER A 452 -18.59 16.42 6.55
C SER A 452 -17.31 17.04 5.98
N VAL A 453 -17.38 18.29 5.50
CA VAL A 453 -16.20 18.99 4.93
C VAL A 453 -15.07 19.11 5.95
N SER A 454 -15.38 19.38 7.22
CA SER A 454 -14.39 19.46 8.29
C SER A 454 -13.73 18.12 8.58
N GLU A 455 -14.50 17.03 8.63
CA GLU A 455 -13.98 15.68 8.83
C GLU A 455 -13.14 15.24 7.63
N GLY A 456 -13.59 15.51 6.40
CA GLY A 456 -12.84 15.25 5.18
C GLY A 456 -11.51 16.01 5.12
N TRP A 457 -11.46 17.24 5.62
CA TRP A 457 -10.21 18.01 5.75
C TRP A 457 -9.25 17.36 6.76
N MET A 458 -9.74 16.94 7.92
CA MET A 458 -8.91 16.23 8.91
C MET A 458 -8.38 14.90 8.36
N LEU A 459 -9.21 14.14 7.65
CA LEU A 459 -8.81 12.91 6.98
C LEU A 459 -7.76 13.17 5.90
N PHE A 460 -7.89 14.26 5.14
CA PHE A 460 -6.89 14.66 4.15
C PHE A 460 -5.53 14.96 4.78
N LEU A 461 -5.49 15.68 5.91
CA LEU A 461 -4.25 15.94 6.64
C LEU A 461 -3.62 14.64 7.17
N SER A 462 -4.45 13.73 7.70
CA SER A 462 -4.01 12.40 8.15
C SER A 462 -3.48 11.53 7.00
N VAL A 463 -4.10 11.59 5.81
CA VAL A 463 -3.59 10.88 4.61
C VAL A 463 -2.22 11.42 4.18
N ILE A 464 -1.95 12.72 4.35
CA ILE A 464 -0.63 13.30 4.06
C ILE A 464 0.41 12.79 5.06
N SER A 465 0.16 12.88 6.37
CA SER A 465 1.11 12.38 7.39
C SER A 465 1.39 10.90 7.16
N GLN A 466 0.33 10.11 6.93
CA GLN A 466 0.45 8.67 6.71
C GLN A 466 1.21 8.33 5.43
N GLY A 467 1.00 9.06 4.34
CA GLY A 467 1.75 8.84 3.09
C GLY A 467 3.26 9.09 3.25
N ILE A 468 3.64 10.11 4.04
CA ILE A 468 5.04 10.39 4.39
C ILE A 468 5.60 9.26 5.28
N LEU A 469 4.80 8.84 6.26
CA LEU A 469 5.18 7.79 7.21
C LEU A 469 5.38 6.43 6.51
N ASP A 470 4.47 6.05 5.62
CA ASP A 470 4.54 4.81 4.83
C ASP A 470 5.77 4.78 3.90
N HIS A 471 6.17 5.94 3.36
CA HIS A 471 7.43 6.04 2.63
C HIS A 471 8.63 5.76 3.53
N ALA A 472 8.70 6.39 4.71
CA ALA A 472 9.81 6.22 5.64
C ALA A 472 9.89 4.80 6.26
N LEU A 473 8.75 4.13 6.37
CA LEU A 473 8.66 2.81 7.01
C LEU A 473 8.77 1.65 6.03
N TYR A 474 8.01 1.70 4.93
CA TYR A 474 7.90 0.57 4.00
C TYR A 474 8.57 0.85 2.66
N GLY A 475 9.02 2.08 2.42
CA GLY A 475 9.54 2.50 1.12
C GLY A 475 8.46 2.64 0.06
N SER A 476 7.23 3.05 0.45
CA SER A 476 6.17 3.42 -0.50
C SER A 476 6.66 4.51 -1.45
N LEU A 477 6.37 4.36 -2.74
CA LEU A 477 6.84 5.27 -3.79
C LEU A 477 5.89 6.47 -4.03
N VAL A 478 4.69 6.44 -3.45
CA VAL A 478 3.64 7.44 -3.75
C VAL A 478 4.04 8.85 -3.32
N TYR A 479 4.54 9.02 -2.10
CA TYR A 479 4.97 10.34 -1.62
C TYR A 479 6.17 10.91 -2.40
N PRO A 480 7.29 10.18 -2.62
CA PRO A 480 8.38 10.64 -3.47
C PRO A 480 7.92 10.98 -4.89
N LEU A 481 7.05 10.16 -5.49
CA LEU A 481 6.52 10.41 -6.82
C LEU A 481 5.75 11.74 -6.88
N LEU A 482 4.88 11.97 -5.90
CA LEU A 482 4.11 13.20 -5.79
C LEU A 482 5.00 14.43 -5.55
N ALA A 483 5.92 14.36 -4.59
CA ALA A 483 6.75 15.48 -4.17
C ALA A 483 7.87 15.82 -5.16
N LEU A 484 8.58 14.83 -5.68
CA LEU A 484 9.77 15.05 -6.52
C LEU A 484 9.46 15.16 -8.01
N PHE A 485 8.33 14.64 -8.47
CA PHE A 485 8.04 14.58 -9.91
C PHE A 485 6.71 15.25 -10.28
N ILE A 486 5.59 14.80 -9.71
CA ILE A 486 4.25 15.27 -10.13
C ILE A 486 4.05 16.73 -9.77
N TYR A 487 4.35 17.14 -8.54
CA TYR A 487 4.18 18.51 -8.09
C TYR A 487 5.10 19.49 -8.84
N PRO A 488 6.41 19.22 -9.02
CA PRO A 488 7.27 20.04 -9.88
C PRO A 488 6.77 20.13 -11.31
N CYS A 489 6.28 19.03 -11.90
CA CYS A 489 5.70 19.05 -13.24
C CYS A 489 4.46 19.96 -13.30
N TRP A 490 3.57 19.88 -12.31
CA TRP A 490 2.40 20.76 -12.22
C TRP A 490 2.81 22.24 -12.06
N LEU A 491 3.85 22.52 -11.26
CA LEU A 491 4.40 23.87 -11.09
C LEU A 491 4.97 24.47 -12.38
N MET A 492 5.48 23.66 -13.31
CA MET A 492 5.89 24.17 -14.63
C MET A 492 4.69 24.71 -15.41
N PHE A 493 3.57 24.00 -15.41
CA PHE A 493 2.33 24.47 -16.03
C PHE A 493 1.76 25.70 -15.32
N TRP A 494 1.88 25.75 -13.99
CA TRP A 494 1.51 26.92 -13.20
C TRP A 494 2.32 28.16 -13.62
N ASN A 495 3.63 28.02 -13.85
CA ASN A 495 4.46 29.10 -14.38
C ASN A 495 4.04 29.55 -15.79
N ILE A 496 3.61 28.63 -16.67
CA ILE A 496 3.15 28.96 -18.03
C ILE A 496 1.91 29.86 -17.99
N LEU A 497 0.96 29.60 -17.08
CA LEU A 497 -0.28 30.40 -16.99
C LEU A 497 0.00 31.88 -16.74
N PHE A 498 1.03 32.19 -15.95
CA PHE A 498 1.37 33.57 -15.60
C PHE A 498 2.40 34.20 -16.53
N TRP A 499 2.98 33.44 -17.47
CA TRP A 499 4.03 33.90 -18.38
C TRP A 499 3.64 35.21 -19.08
N SER A 500 4.52 36.21 -18.97
CA SER A 500 4.28 37.59 -19.41
C SER A 500 5.31 38.06 -20.43
#